data_AF-A0A319BTX1-F1
#
_entry.id   AF-A0A319BTX1-F1
#
_cell.length_a   1.000
_cell.length_b   1.000
_cell.length_c   1.000
_cell.angle_alpha   90.00
_cell.angle_beta   90.00
_cell.angle_gamma   90.00
#
_symmetry.space_group_name_H-M   'P 1'
#
loop_
_entity.id
_entity.type
_entity.pdbx_description
1 polymer ?
#
loop_
_entity_poly.entity_id
_entity_poly.type
_entity_poly.pdbx_seq_one_letter_code
_entity_poly.pdbx_strand_id
1 'polypeptide(L)'
;MANHHGTILDLRGQHDDPHVDLRPSIVRGLQQTQPELPSIVMWDEVGLNCYEELCHHPAYYLRRAEVEILSQHATSIAQTIPANAIVLELGCGSLTKTCLLLSALAAQDKPIAYYALDLVASTLEDSLQSLRTAFPAEGLVQVSGAVTFLTSCRRACSDVPCSFIVGVDGCRDEERLMAAYNMSQGPFHAFMCNGLAAVNRLPWGTVFEPGRWQVRGGFDPITKMMRFGHMTVQPVTVQLDGCSITFGQGTWIKQLVSGKWTTDDVREVAESAGFELSRCWADETGSYGE
;
A
#
# COMPACT_ATOMS: atom_id res chain seq x y z
N MET A 1 31.26 25.41 -16.65
CA MET A 1 31.15 25.25 -15.19
C MET A 1 30.18 24.10 -14.96
N ALA A 2 30.51 23.16 -14.07
CA ALA A 2 29.80 21.89 -13.96
C ALA A 2 28.33 22.09 -13.59
N ASN A 3 27.42 21.55 -14.40
CA ASN A 3 25.98 21.56 -14.17
C ASN A 3 25.65 20.59 -13.02
N HIS A 4 25.17 21.11 -11.90
CA HIS A 4 24.71 20.29 -10.78
C HIS A 4 23.37 19.64 -11.13
N HIS A 5 23.37 18.31 -11.19
CA HIS A 5 22.20 17.47 -11.46
C HIS A 5 21.44 17.19 -10.15
N GLY A 6 20.13 16.98 -10.25
CA GLY A 6 19.23 16.73 -9.11
C GLY A 6 19.76 15.64 -8.15
N THR A 7 19.91 16.01 -6.89
CA THR A 7 20.43 15.13 -5.83
C THR A 7 19.28 14.31 -5.25
N ILE A 8 19.41 12.98 -5.28
CA ILE A 8 18.57 12.06 -4.47
C ILE A 8 19.18 12.07 -3.07
N LEU A 9 18.39 12.47 -2.08
CA LEU A 9 18.82 12.51 -0.68
C LEU A 9 17.99 11.51 0.10
N ASP A 10 18.67 10.46 0.53
CA ASP A 10 18.13 9.41 1.36
C ASP A 10 17.91 9.95 2.78
N LEU A 11 16.66 9.98 3.23
CA LEU A 11 16.27 10.49 4.54
C LEU A 11 16.25 9.40 5.62
N ARG A 12 16.79 8.20 5.33
CA ARG A 12 17.31 7.35 6.40
C ARG A 12 18.35 8.19 7.12
N GLY A 13 18.01 8.69 8.32
CA GLY A 13 18.97 9.46 9.12
C GLY A 13 20.29 8.69 9.21
N GLN A 14 21.40 9.38 9.44
CA GLN A 14 22.69 8.77 9.81
C GLN A 14 22.62 8.09 11.21
N HIS A 15 21.49 7.46 11.52
CA HIS A 15 21.37 6.49 12.57
C HIS A 15 21.70 5.14 11.94
N ASP A 16 22.79 4.55 12.41
CA ASP A 16 23.13 3.13 12.24
C ASP A 16 22.09 2.22 12.96
N ASP A 17 20.80 2.54 12.85
CA ASP A 17 19.71 1.65 13.27
C ASP A 17 19.00 1.13 12.00
N PRO A 18 19.36 -0.09 11.55
CA PRO A 18 18.89 -0.68 10.31
C PRO A 18 17.39 -1.02 10.45
N HIS A 19 16.69 -1.27 9.35
CA HIS A 19 15.38 -1.92 9.26
C HIS A 19 14.66 -2.17 10.60
N VAL A 20 13.50 -1.51 10.84
CA VAL A 20 12.61 -1.81 11.98
C VAL A 20 12.61 -3.30 12.25
N ASP A 21 13.16 -3.73 13.39
CA ASP A 21 13.29 -5.16 13.67
C ASP A 21 11.89 -5.75 13.87
N LEU A 22 11.43 -6.50 12.87
CA LEU A 22 10.10 -7.09 12.86
C LEU A 22 10.02 -8.35 13.72
N ARG A 23 11.15 -8.89 14.18
CA ARG A 23 11.21 -10.16 14.93
C ARG A 23 10.34 -10.15 16.19
N PRO A 24 10.39 -9.12 17.07
CA PRO A 24 9.54 -9.09 18.26
C PRO A 24 8.04 -9.02 17.92
N SER A 25 7.69 -8.30 16.85
CA SER A 25 6.30 -8.18 16.37
C SER A 25 5.78 -9.50 15.81
N ILE A 26 6.62 -10.23 15.08
CA ILE A 26 6.30 -11.57 14.56
C ILE A 26 6.08 -12.55 15.71
N VAL A 27 7.01 -12.65 16.66
CA VAL A 27 6.89 -13.57 17.81
C VAL A 27 5.62 -13.26 18.62
N ARG A 28 5.39 -11.98 18.92
CA ARG A 28 4.18 -11.54 19.65
C ARG A 28 2.90 -11.88 18.89
N GLY A 29 2.86 -11.61 17.59
CA GLY A 29 1.69 -11.88 16.74
C GLY A 29 1.34 -13.37 16.69
N LEU A 30 2.36 -14.24 16.63
CA LEU A 30 2.17 -15.70 16.59
C LEU A 30 1.71 -16.30 17.93
N GLN A 31 1.94 -15.62 19.06
CA GLN A 31 1.54 -16.05 20.39
C GLN A 31 0.10 -15.64 20.76
N GLN A 32 -0.56 -14.84 19.92
CA GLN A 32 -1.94 -14.41 20.18
C GLN A 32 -2.94 -15.57 20.05
N THR A 33 -4.10 -15.45 20.72
CA THR A 33 -5.22 -16.39 20.55
C THR A 33 -5.72 -16.45 19.11
N GLN A 34 -5.66 -15.33 18.39
CA GLN A 34 -5.83 -15.27 16.94
C GLN A 34 -4.47 -14.86 16.34
N PRO A 35 -3.63 -15.83 15.93
CA PRO A 35 -2.29 -15.53 15.46
C PRO A 35 -2.30 -14.60 14.24
N GLU A 36 -1.33 -13.70 14.18
CA GLU A 36 -1.14 -12.80 13.05
C GLU A 36 0.32 -12.57 12.72
N LEU A 37 0.58 -12.24 11.46
CA LEU A 37 1.86 -11.78 10.95
C LEU A 37 1.71 -10.35 10.43
N PRO A 38 2.72 -9.49 10.67
CA PRO A 38 2.67 -8.13 10.15
C PRO A 38 2.78 -8.16 8.61
N SER A 39 1.83 -7.53 7.91
CA SER A 39 1.79 -7.49 6.44
C SER A 39 3.04 -6.87 5.82
N ILE A 40 3.73 -5.98 6.53
CA ILE A 40 4.94 -5.30 6.08
C ILE A 40 6.05 -6.27 5.61
N VAL A 41 6.12 -7.49 6.18
CA VAL A 41 7.11 -8.50 5.77
C VAL A 41 6.90 -8.97 4.32
N MET A 42 5.69 -8.80 3.79
CA MET A 42 5.33 -9.25 2.44
C MET A 42 5.92 -8.34 1.35
N TRP A 43 6.43 -7.16 1.69
CA TRP A 43 6.80 -6.09 0.76
C TRP A 43 8.30 -6.00 0.49
N ASP A 44 9.00 -7.13 0.52
CA ASP A 44 10.35 -7.20 -0.02
C ASP A 44 10.34 -7.27 -1.56
N GLU A 45 11.52 -7.32 -2.18
CA GLU A 45 11.66 -7.31 -3.65
C GLU A 45 10.82 -8.39 -4.35
N VAL A 46 10.80 -9.61 -3.80
CA VAL A 46 9.99 -10.71 -4.33
C VAL A 46 8.50 -10.39 -4.24
N GLY A 47 8.07 -9.85 -3.10
CA GLY A 47 6.69 -9.45 -2.88
C GLY A 47 6.24 -8.34 -3.82
N LEU A 48 7.09 -7.32 -4.02
CA LEU A 48 6.83 -6.23 -4.95
C LEU A 48 6.65 -6.74 -6.38
N ASN A 49 7.48 -7.69 -6.83
CA ASN A 49 7.33 -8.30 -8.15
C ASN A 49 6.01 -9.06 -8.28
N CYS A 50 5.63 -9.87 -7.27
CA CYS A 50 4.32 -10.53 -7.26
C CYS A 50 3.16 -9.53 -7.27
N TYR A 51 3.29 -8.41 -6.56
CA TYR A 51 2.30 -7.36 -6.52
C TYR A 51 2.18 -6.62 -7.85
N GLU A 52 3.28 -6.34 -8.54
CA GLU A 52 3.27 -5.75 -9.87
C GLU A 52 2.59 -6.67 -10.88
N GLU A 53 2.90 -7.97 -10.86
CA GLU A 53 2.19 -8.96 -11.69
C GLU A 53 0.69 -9.02 -11.37
N LEU A 54 0.31 -8.92 -10.08
CA LEU A 54 -1.08 -8.84 -9.66
C LEU A 54 -1.77 -7.61 -10.23
N CYS A 55 -1.11 -6.46 -10.16
CA CYS A 55 -1.57 -5.18 -10.68
C CYS A 55 -1.90 -5.23 -12.19
N HIS A 56 -1.18 -6.03 -12.97
CA HIS A 56 -1.44 -6.25 -14.40
C HIS A 56 -2.40 -7.41 -14.71
N HIS A 57 -2.78 -8.19 -13.70
CA HIS A 57 -3.63 -9.36 -13.91
C HIS A 57 -5.07 -8.94 -14.31
N PRO A 58 -5.68 -9.53 -15.35
CA PRO A 58 -7.02 -9.13 -15.83
C PRO A 58 -8.13 -9.23 -14.78
N ALA A 59 -8.04 -10.15 -13.83
CA ALA A 59 -9.03 -10.24 -12.75
C ALA A 59 -8.87 -9.16 -11.66
N TYR A 60 -7.68 -8.56 -11.54
CA TYR A 60 -7.40 -7.55 -10.52
C TYR A 60 -7.81 -6.16 -11.00
N TYR A 61 -9.04 -5.76 -10.67
CA TYR A 61 -9.65 -4.56 -11.22
C TYR A 61 -9.17 -3.25 -10.59
N LEU A 62 -8.63 -3.28 -9.36
CA LEU A 62 -8.39 -2.07 -8.56
C LEU A 62 -7.49 -1.08 -9.30
N ARG A 63 -6.33 -1.52 -9.78
CA ARG A 63 -5.40 -0.67 -10.55
C ARG A 63 -6.05 -0.09 -11.81
N ARG A 64 -6.87 -0.87 -12.51
CA ARG A 64 -7.53 -0.40 -13.75
C ARG A 64 -8.56 0.67 -13.46
N ALA A 65 -9.39 0.45 -12.43
CA ALA A 65 -10.41 1.42 -12.02
C ALA A 65 -9.76 2.74 -11.57
N GLU A 66 -8.67 2.66 -10.82
CA GLU A 66 -7.90 3.85 -10.40
C GLU A 66 -7.29 4.62 -11.58
N VAL A 67 -6.65 3.90 -12.52
CA VAL A 67 -6.10 4.49 -13.75
C VAL A 67 -7.20 5.09 -14.63
N GLU A 68 -8.37 4.45 -14.71
CA GLU A 68 -9.54 4.95 -15.43
C GLU A 68 -10.01 6.28 -14.84
N ILE A 69 -10.24 6.33 -13.53
CA ILE A 69 -10.67 7.55 -12.82
C ILE A 69 -9.67 8.67 -13.05
N LEU A 70 -8.37 8.42 -12.85
CA LEU A 70 -7.34 9.44 -13.05
C LEU A 70 -7.24 9.87 -14.51
N SER A 71 -7.38 8.96 -15.47
CA SER A 71 -7.35 9.32 -16.89
C SER A 71 -8.52 10.22 -17.29
N GLN A 72 -9.71 9.97 -16.72
CA GLN A 72 -10.92 10.75 -17.00
C GLN A 72 -10.99 12.07 -16.22
N HIS A 73 -10.46 12.08 -14.98
CA HIS A 73 -10.72 13.15 -14.03
C HIS A 73 -9.48 13.90 -13.55
N ALA A 74 -8.25 13.53 -13.93
CA ALA A 74 -7.03 14.22 -13.51
C ALA A 74 -7.08 15.72 -13.76
N THR A 75 -7.67 16.19 -14.87
CA THR A 75 -7.86 17.62 -15.12
C THR A 75 -8.76 18.29 -14.07
N SER A 76 -9.88 17.65 -13.70
CA SER A 76 -10.80 18.17 -12.67
C SER A 76 -10.19 18.11 -11.26
N ILE A 77 -9.44 17.05 -10.96
CA ILE A 77 -8.69 16.91 -9.72
C ILE A 77 -7.61 18.02 -9.65
N ALA A 78 -6.82 18.19 -10.71
CA ALA A 78 -5.80 19.23 -10.78
C ALA A 78 -6.39 20.64 -10.62
N GLN A 79 -7.64 20.90 -11.02
CA GLN A 79 -8.31 22.18 -10.80
C GLN A 79 -8.51 22.52 -9.31
N THR A 80 -8.64 21.53 -8.43
CA THR A 80 -8.82 21.75 -6.98
C THR A 80 -7.50 22.04 -6.27
N ILE A 81 -6.37 21.66 -6.86
CA ILE A 81 -5.03 21.85 -6.30
C ILE A 81 -4.54 23.26 -6.66
N PRO A 82 -4.18 24.13 -5.70
CA PRO A 82 -3.66 25.47 -6.00
C PRO A 82 -2.24 25.42 -6.58
N ALA A 83 -1.85 26.48 -7.29
CA ALA A 83 -0.45 26.67 -7.67
C ALA A 83 0.42 26.82 -6.40
N ASN A 84 1.66 26.36 -6.49
CA ASN A 84 2.65 26.25 -5.41
C ASN A 84 2.28 25.27 -4.30
N ALA A 85 1.38 24.32 -4.57
CA ALA A 85 1.06 23.25 -3.63
C ALA A 85 2.22 22.27 -3.46
N ILE A 86 2.25 21.63 -2.28
CA ILE A 86 3.04 20.44 -2.01
C ILE A 86 2.15 19.22 -2.24
N VAL A 87 2.56 18.33 -3.14
CA VAL A 87 1.89 17.05 -3.41
C VAL A 87 2.74 15.94 -2.82
N LEU A 88 2.22 15.27 -1.80
CA LEU A 88 2.86 14.11 -1.17
C LEU A 88 2.08 12.85 -1.50
N GLU A 89 2.75 11.86 -2.10
CA GLU A 89 2.19 10.55 -2.38
C GLU A 89 2.78 9.49 -1.45
N LEU A 90 1.90 8.71 -0.82
CA LEU A 90 2.27 7.64 0.09
C LEU A 90 2.07 6.30 -0.60
N GLY A 91 3.12 5.48 -0.70
CA GLY A 91 3.08 4.23 -1.44
C GLY A 91 2.96 4.49 -2.94
N CYS A 92 3.88 5.27 -3.49
CA CYS A 92 3.81 5.79 -4.85
C CYS A 92 4.03 4.72 -5.94
N GLY A 93 4.63 3.58 -5.58
CA GLY A 93 4.83 2.43 -6.45
C GLY A 93 5.52 2.80 -7.77
N SER A 94 4.92 2.36 -8.89
CA SER A 94 5.45 2.56 -10.24
C SER A 94 5.17 3.96 -10.84
N LEU A 95 4.60 4.90 -10.08
CA LEU A 95 4.28 6.28 -10.47
C LEU A 95 3.39 6.44 -11.71
N THR A 96 2.88 5.35 -12.30
CA THR A 96 2.08 5.39 -13.53
C THR A 96 0.83 6.25 -13.34
N LYS A 97 0.21 6.14 -12.16
CA LYS A 97 -0.98 6.90 -11.76
C LYS A 97 -0.65 8.36 -11.47
N THR A 98 0.44 8.58 -10.75
CA THR A 98 1.00 9.89 -10.43
C THR A 98 1.24 10.72 -11.68
N CYS A 99 1.78 10.11 -12.73
CA CYS A 99 2.04 10.78 -14.01
C CYS A 99 0.77 11.41 -14.61
N LEU A 100 -0.40 10.80 -14.44
CA LEU A 100 -1.67 11.35 -14.96
C LEU A 100 -2.02 12.67 -14.26
N LEU A 101 -1.92 12.69 -12.93
CA LEU A 101 -2.20 13.90 -12.13
C LEU A 101 -1.15 14.99 -12.37
N LEU A 102 0.14 14.63 -12.38
CA LEU A 102 1.23 15.58 -12.62
C LEU A 102 1.16 16.17 -14.04
N SER A 103 0.77 15.38 -15.04
CA SER A 103 0.53 15.87 -16.40
C SER A 103 -0.62 16.88 -16.44
N ALA A 104 -1.71 16.61 -15.72
CA ALA A 104 -2.85 17.52 -15.64
C ALA A 104 -2.53 18.84 -14.91
N LEU A 105 -1.68 18.80 -13.88
CA LEU A 105 -1.17 19.99 -13.19
C LEU A 105 -0.24 20.81 -14.10
N ALA A 106 0.68 20.15 -14.81
CA ALA A 106 1.58 20.79 -15.76
C ALA A 106 0.81 21.45 -16.92
N ALA A 107 -0.20 20.78 -17.46
CA ALA A 107 -1.06 21.32 -18.53
C ALA A 107 -1.89 22.54 -18.09
N GLN A 108 -2.01 22.79 -16.79
CA GLN A 108 -2.68 23.97 -16.20
C GLN A 108 -1.67 25.03 -15.73
N ASP A 109 -0.38 24.91 -16.09
CA ASP A 109 0.70 25.81 -15.68
C ASP A 109 0.80 26.01 -14.15
N LYS A 110 0.47 24.97 -13.37
CA LYS A 110 0.55 25.01 -11.90
C LYS A 110 1.92 24.51 -11.44
N PRO A 111 2.83 25.39 -10.98
CA PRO A 111 4.06 24.94 -10.33
C PRO A 111 3.68 24.22 -9.03
N ILE A 112 4.27 23.06 -8.77
CA ILE A 112 4.09 22.30 -7.52
C ILE A 112 5.43 21.73 -7.06
N ALA A 113 5.51 21.34 -5.80
CA ALA A 113 6.58 20.47 -5.31
C ALA A 113 6.00 19.07 -5.05
N TYR A 114 6.60 18.03 -5.64
CA TYR A 114 6.14 16.65 -5.53
C TYR A 114 7.07 15.80 -4.68
N TYR A 115 6.48 14.96 -3.81
CA TYR A 115 7.18 14.14 -2.83
C TYR A 115 6.65 12.71 -2.89
N ALA A 116 7.54 11.75 -3.13
CA ALA A 116 7.23 10.33 -3.17
C ALA A 116 7.74 9.65 -1.90
N LEU A 117 6.89 8.88 -1.23
CA LEU A 117 7.25 8.02 -0.11
C LEU A 117 6.96 6.56 -0.47
N ASP A 118 7.97 5.69 -0.36
CA ASP A 118 7.82 4.25 -0.55
C ASP A 118 8.77 3.46 0.37
N LEU A 119 8.57 2.14 0.45
CA LEU A 119 9.28 1.24 1.37
C LEU A 119 10.64 0.78 0.84
N VAL A 120 10.81 0.70 -0.49
CA VAL A 120 12.03 0.12 -1.11
C VAL A 120 12.77 1.16 -1.94
N ALA A 121 13.97 1.51 -1.48
CA ALA A 121 14.78 2.59 -2.04
C ALA A 121 15.14 2.37 -3.52
N SER A 122 15.58 1.17 -3.91
CA SER A 122 15.98 0.88 -5.30
C SER A 122 14.82 1.03 -6.28
N THR A 123 13.65 0.49 -5.95
CA THR A 123 12.44 0.62 -6.78
C THR A 123 11.97 2.07 -6.87
N LEU A 124 12.08 2.83 -5.77
CA LEU A 124 11.77 4.25 -5.76
C LEU A 124 12.72 5.06 -6.67
N GLU A 125 14.00 4.74 -6.69
CA GLU A 125 15.00 5.38 -7.58
C GLU A 125 14.65 5.18 -9.06
N ASP A 126 14.32 3.95 -9.47
CA ASP A 126 13.93 3.62 -10.84
C ASP A 126 12.65 4.36 -11.28
N SER A 127 11.64 4.37 -10.40
CA SER A 127 10.39 5.10 -10.61
C SER A 127 10.65 6.60 -10.77
N LEU A 128 11.43 7.22 -9.88
CA LEU A 128 11.76 8.64 -9.95
C LEU A 128 12.59 9.00 -11.19
N GLN A 129 13.47 8.10 -11.67
CA GLN A 129 14.20 8.31 -12.91
C GLN A 129 13.28 8.34 -14.14
N SER A 130 12.28 7.45 -14.17
CA SER A 130 11.25 7.43 -15.20
C SER A 130 10.44 8.73 -15.19
N LEU A 131 10.07 9.21 -14.00
CA LEU A 131 9.36 10.49 -13.84
C LEU A 131 10.20 11.70 -14.31
N ARG A 132 11.49 11.76 -13.95
CA ARG A 132 12.42 12.82 -14.40
C ARG A 132 12.57 12.87 -15.92
N THR A 133 12.48 11.73 -16.57
CA THR A 133 12.51 11.64 -18.05
C THR A 133 11.23 12.22 -18.65
N ALA A 134 10.08 11.99 -18.00
CA ALA A 134 8.78 12.51 -18.44
C ALA A 134 8.60 14.02 -18.18
N PHE A 135 9.26 14.57 -17.14
CA PHE A 135 9.11 15.99 -16.72
C PHE A 135 10.47 16.67 -16.48
N PRO A 136 11.12 17.24 -17.52
CA PRO A 136 12.42 17.90 -17.38
C PRO A 136 12.29 19.38 -16.94
N ALA A 137 12.04 19.67 -15.65
CA ALA A 137 12.25 20.99 -15.00
C ALA A 137 12.24 20.93 -13.45
N GLU A 138 12.87 21.92 -12.79
CA GLU A 138 13.41 21.91 -11.41
C GLU A 138 12.42 22.13 -10.23
N GLY A 139 12.66 21.46 -9.09
CA GLY A 139 12.02 21.68 -7.77
C GLY A 139 12.48 20.68 -6.67
N LEU A 140 12.63 21.13 -5.41
CA LEU A 140 13.25 20.44 -4.23
C LEU A 140 12.27 19.58 -3.38
N VAL A 141 12.74 18.48 -2.73
CA VAL A 141 11.93 17.39 -2.08
C VAL A 141 12.46 16.95 -0.68
N GLN A 142 11.57 16.55 0.28
CA GLN A 142 11.73 16.12 1.71
C GLN A 142 10.47 15.39 2.33
N VAL A 143 10.62 14.36 3.21
CA VAL A 143 9.58 13.29 3.47
C VAL A 143 9.26 12.96 4.97
N SER A 144 8.03 12.49 5.35
CA SER A 144 7.70 11.59 6.53
C SER A 144 6.23 11.00 6.58
N GLY A 145 5.91 10.00 7.45
CA GLY A 145 4.79 8.99 7.32
C GLY A 145 3.66 8.83 8.40
N ALA A 146 2.93 7.69 8.40
CA ALA A 146 1.45 7.62 8.58
C ALA A 146 0.77 6.50 9.46
N VAL A 147 -0.01 6.83 10.52
CA VAL A 147 -1.47 6.48 10.81
C VAL A 147 -1.96 7.18 12.10
N THR A 148 -1.02 7.56 12.97
CA THR A 148 -1.06 8.91 13.54
C THR A 148 -1.31 9.94 12.42
N PHE A 149 -1.05 9.60 11.14
CA PHE A 149 -1.19 10.35 9.91
C PHE A 149 -2.39 11.28 9.82
N LEU A 150 -3.65 10.86 9.78
CA LEU A 150 -4.69 11.84 9.46
C LEU A 150 -4.85 12.85 10.60
N THR A 151 -4.70 12.40 11.86
CA THR A 151 -4.64 13.28 13.03
C THR A 151 -3.33 14.08 13.13
N SER A 152 -2.20 13.51 12.70
CA SER A 152 -0.85 14.08 12.68
C SER A 152 -0.67 15.02 11.52
N CYS A 153 -1.35 14.80 10.41
CA CYS A 153 -1.41 15.63 9.23
C CYS A 153 -2.38 16.74 9.52
N ARG A 154 -3.52 16.50 10.19
CA ARG A 154 -4.31 17.61 10.73
C ARG A 154 -3.51 18.45 11.73
N ARG A 155 -2.71 17.82 12.60
CA ARG A 155 -1.81 18.53 13.53
C ARG A 155 -0.63 19.21 12.83
N ALA A 156 -0.05 18.59 11.81
CA ALA A 156 1.08 19.15 11.04
C ALA A 156 0.62 20.22 10.05
N CYS A 157 -0.63 20.12 9.61
CA CYS A 157 -1.33 21.08 8.79
C CYS A 157 -2.20 22.04 9.61
N SER A 158 -2.03 22.13 10.94
CA SER A 158 -2.93 22.96 11.76
C SER A 158 -2.94 24.43 11.31
N ASP A 159 -1.83 24.89 10.73
CA ASP A 159 -1.63 26.26 10.27
C ASP A 159 -1.51 26.39 8.75
N VAL A 160 -1.67 25.29 7.99
CA VAL A 160 -1.60 25.30 6.52
C VAL A 160 -2.80 24.58 5.89
N PRO A 161 -3.44 25.15 4.85
CA PRO A 161 -4.49 24.44 4.13
C PRO A 161 -3.96 23.11 3.57
N CYS A 162 -4.62 22.01 3.92
CA CYS A 162 -4.28 20.67 3.42
C CYS A 162 -5.53 19.97 2.88
N SER A 163 -5.34 19.21 1.82
CA SER A 163 -6.36 18.36 1.20
C SER A 163 -5.76 16.99 0.93
N PHE A 164 -6.62 15.96 0.88
CA PHE A 164 -6.22 14.60 0.60
C PHE A 164 -7.00 14.11 -0.61
N ILE A 165 -6.32 13.39 -1.50
CA ILE A 165 -6.92 12.55 -2.53
C ILE A 165 -6.70 11.12 -2.05
N VAL A 166 -7.77 10.32 -2.01
CA VAL A 166 -7.74 8.99 -1.40
C VAL A 166 -8.47 8.01 -2.28
N GLY A 167 -7.70 7.12 -2.92
CA GLY A 167 -8.24 5.96 -3.61
C GLY A 167 -8.90 4.98 -2.65
N VAL A 168 -10.16 4.65 -2.90
CA VAL A 168 -10.96 3.72 -2.10
C VAL A 168 -11.66 2.69 -2.98
N ASP A 169 -11.47 1.42 -2.63
CA ASP A 169 -12.21 0.31 -3.21
C ASP A 169 -13.53 0.15 -2.47
N GLY A 170 -14.66 0.25 -3.16
CA GLY A 170 -16.02 0.11 -2.62
C GLY A 170 -16.73 -1.17 -3.04
N CYS A 171 -16.06 -2.07 -3.77
CA CYS A 171 -16.68 -3.23 -4.38
C CYS A 171 -17.33 -4.18 -3.34
N ARG A 172 -18.53 -4.65 -3.67
CA ARG A 172 -19.33 -5.60 -2.86
C ARG A 172 -19.61 -6.92 -3.57
N ASP A 173 -19.23 -7.03 -4.83
CA ASP A 173 -19.41 -8.23 -5.62
C ASP A 173 -18.38 -9.29 -5.17
N GLU A 174 -18.85 -10.29 -4.42
CA GLU A 174 -18.01 -11.35 -3.89
C GLU A 174 -17.31 -12.16 -4.98
N GLU A 175 -17.95 -12.39 -6.13
CA GLU A 175 -17.34 -13.12 -7.24
C GLU A 175 -16.17 -12.32 -7.81
N ARG A 176 -16.39 -11.01 -8.07
CA ARG A 176 -15.34 -10.10 -8.54
C ARG A 176 -14.20 -9.98 -7.52
N LEU A 177 -14.52 -9.93 -6.22
CA LEU A 177 -13.52 -9.91 -5.15
C LEU A 177 -12.70 -11.20 -5.12
N MET A 178 -13.34 -12.38 -5.12
CA MET A 178 -12.61 -13.65 -5.10
C MET A 178 -11.78 -13.86 -6.37
N ALA A 179 -12.24 -13.37 -7.52
CA ALA A 179 -11.48 -13.40 -8.76
C ALA A 179 -10.24 -12.50 -8.71
N ALA A 180 -10.38 -11.28 -8.16
CA ALA A 180 -9.25 -10.35 -7.97
C ALA A 180 -8.21 -10.91 -6.98
N TYR A 181 -8.66 -11.61 -5.94
CA TYR A 181 -7.83 -12.19 -4.90
C TYR A 181 -7.77 -13.71 -5.01
N ASN A 182 -7.37 -14.25 -6.16
CA ASN A 182 -7.29 -15.70 -6.34
C ASN A 182 -6.23 -16.31 -5.40
N MET A 183 -6.69 -17.00 -4.37
CA MET A 183 -5.87 -17.60 -3.31
C MET A 183 -5.32 -18.98 -3.66
N SER A 184 -5.72 -19.56 -4.79
CA SER A 184 -5.31 -20.92 -5.18
C SER A 184 -4.09 -20.94 -6.10
N GLN A 185 -3.94 -19.91 -6.93
CA GLN A 185 -2.88 -19.79 -7.93
C GLN A 185 -2.74 -18.34 -8.41
N GLY A 186 -1.72 -18.08 -9.22
CA GLY A 186 -1.48 -16.78 -9.82
C GLY A 186 -0.79 -15.80 -8.87
N PRO A 187 -0.67 -14.52 -9.28
CA PRO A 187 0.21 -13.56 -8.62
C PRO A 187 -0.23 -13.21 -7.19
N PHE A 188 -1.53 -13.17 -6.89
CA PHE A 188 -2.00 -12.97 -5.50
C PHE A 188 -1.63 -14.13 -4.58
N HIS A 189 -1.81 -15.37 -5.04
CA HIS A 189 -1.36 -16.55 -4.28
C HIS A 189 0.16 -16.53 -4.06
N ALA A 190 0.95 -16.19 -5.09
CA ALA A 190 2.39 -16.05 -4.98
C ALA A 190 2.79 -14.97 -3.97
N PHE A 191 2.12 -13.81 -3.99
CA PHE A 191 2.31 -12.72 -3.02
C PHE A 191 2.01 -13.16 -1.58
N MET A 192 0.91 -13.90 -1.37
CA MET A 192 0.60 -14.46 -0.04
C MET A 192 1.65 -15.47 0.42
N CYS A 193 2.09 -16.38 -0.45
CA CYS A 193 3.15 -17.34 -0.15
C CYS A 193 4.49 -16.65 0.17
N ASN A 194 4.80 -15.54 -0.50
CA ASN A 194 5.96 -14.72 -0.18
C ASN A 194 5.92 -14.25 1.28
N GLY A 195 4.75 -13.95 1.82
CA GLY A 195 4.59 -13.52 3.21
C GLY A 195 5.19 -14.47 4.25
N LEU A 196 5.08 -15.79 4.07
CA LEU A 196 5.74 -16.78 4.95
C LEU A 196 7.23 -16.94 4.60
N ALA A 197 7.54 -16.93 3.30
CA ALA A 197 8.92 -17.05 2.82
C ALA A 197 9.79 -15.87 3.31
N ALA A 198 9.23 -14.67 3.40
CA ALA A 198 9.90 -13.47 3.90
C ALA A 198 10.24 -13.60 5.39
N VAL A 199 9.32 -14.15 6.18
CA VAL A 199 9.63 -14.48 7.58
C VAL A 199 10.79 -15.49 7.64
N ASN A 200 10.81 -16.52 6.79
CA ASN A 200 11.91 -17.49 6.77
C ASN A 200 13.28 -16.90 6.39
N ARG A 201 13.34 -15.72 5.78
CA ARG A 201 14.60 -15.03 5.44
C ARG A 201 15.23 -14.29 6.62
N LEU A 202 14.49 -14.11 7.73
CA LEU A 202 15.00 -13.49 8.96
C LEU A 202 15.95 -14.45 9.72
N PRO A 203 16.79 -13.96 10.65
CA PRO A 203 17.92 -14.69 11.24
C PRO A 203 17.53 -15.75 12.29
N TRP A 204 16.56 -16.59 11.95
CA TRP A 204 16.16 -17.82 12.65
C TRP A 204 16.08 -19.04 11.72
N GLY A 205 16.20 -18.84 10.39
CA GLY A 205 16.12 -19.91 9.39
C GLY A 205 14.70 -20.25 8.96
N THR A 206 14.48 -21.48 8.47
CA THR A 206 13.17 -21.91 7.98
C THR A 206 12.20 -22.21 9.13
N VAL A 207 11.25 -21.29 9.35
CA VAL A 207 10.20 -21.39 10.39
C VAL A 207 8.93 -22.01 9.81
N PHE A 208 8.57 -21.60 8.59
CA PHE A 208 7.35 -22.01 7.88
C PHE A 208 7.70 -22.93 6.69
N GLU A 209 7.52 -24.23 6.86
CA GLU A 209 7.72 -25.22 5.80
C GLU A 209 6.65 -25.10 4.70
N PRO A 210 7.03 -24.96 3.41
CA PRO A 210 6.08 -25.03 2.31
C PRO A 210 5.22 -26.30 2.35
N GLY A 211 3.94 -26.18 1.96
CA GLY A 211 3.00 -27.31 1.94
C GLY A 211 2.35 -27.65 3.28
N ARG A 212 2.85 -27.10 4.41
CA ARG A 212 2.14 -27.16 5.71
C ARG A 212 1.06 -26.09 5.87
N TRP A 213 1.07 -25.11 4.97
CA TRP A 213 0.26 -23.90 5.04
C TRP A 213 -0.51 -23.72 3.75
N GLN A 214 -1.81 -23.44 3.87
CA GLN A 214 -2.69 -23.12 2.76
C GLN A 214 -3.10 -21.65 2.84
N VAL A 215 -2.95 -20.92 1.74
CA VAL A 215 -3.48 -19.55 1.64
C VAL A 215 -5.00 -19.60 1.75
N ARG A 216 -5.56 -18.80 2.67
CA ARG A 216 -6.99 -18.71 2.93
C ARG A 216 -7.39 -17.27 3.16
N GLY A 217 -8.65 -16.98 2.85
CA GLY A 217 -9.24 -15.68 3.05
C GLY A 217 -10.70 -15.66 2.63
N GLY A 218 -11.33 -14.52 2.87
CA GLY A 218 -12.74 -14.32 2.57
C GLY A 218 -13.16 -12.88 2.79
N PHE A 219 -14.30 -12.54 2.22
CA PHE A 219 -14.97 -11.27 2.44
C PHE A 219 -15.90 -11.39 3.64
N ASP A 220 -15.82 -10.43 4.55
CA ASP A 220 -16.81 -10.26 5.61
C ASP A 220 -17.70 -9.06 5.26
N PRO A 221 -18.98 -9.28 4.91
CA PRO A 221 -19.88 -8.19 4.52
C PRO A 221 -20.26 -7.27 5.68
N ILE A 222 -20.17 -7.73 6.94
CA ILE A 222 -20.50 -6.93 8.12
C ILE A 222 -19.38 -5.92 8.38
N THR A 223 -18.14 -6.41 8.46
CA THR A 223 -16.99 -5.53 8.70
C THR A 223 -16.42 -4.91 7.43
N LYS A 224 -16.96 -5.28 6.26
CA LYS A 224 -16.59 -4.74 4.95
C LYS A 224 -15.12 -5.01 4.61
N MET A 225 -14.57 -6.14 5.06
CA MET A 225 -13.14 -6.43 4.99
C MET A 225 -12.88 -7.76 4.32
N MET A 226 -12.00 -7.74 3.32
CA MET A 226 -11.26 -8.92 2.93
C MET A 226 -10.21 -9.22 3.99
N ARG A 227 -10.10 -10.48 4.38
CA ARG A 227 -9.03 -10.95 5.28
C ARG A 227 -8.35 -12.13 4.66
N PHE A 228 -7.02 -12.15 4.72
CA PHE A 228 -6.19 -13.20 4.16
C PHE A 228 -5.15 -13.65 5.18
N GLY A 229 -4.71 -14.88 5.01
CA GLY A 229 -3.71 -15.48 5.87
C GLY A 229 -3.40 -16.92 5.46
N HIS A 230 -2.85 -17.66 6.41
CA HIS A 230 -2.33 -19.00 6.20
C HIS A 230 -2.97 -19.96 7.17
N MET A 231 -3.57 -21.02 6.67
CA MET A 231 -4.21 -22.04 7.48
C MET A 231 -3.33 -23.29 7.53
N THR A 232 -3.11 -23.83 8.72
CA THR A 232 -2.37 -25.07 8.90
C THR A 232 -3.17 -26.25 8.33
N VAL A 233 -2.53 -27.08 7.52
CA VAL A 233 -3.17 -28.29 6.96
C VAL A 233 -3.13 -29.49 7.92
N GLN A 234 -2.24 -29.41 8.91
CA GLN A 234 -2.01 -30.39 9.97
C GLN A 234 -1.42 -29.67 11.21
N PRO A 235 -1.34 -30.31 12.38
CA PRO A 235 -0.62 -29.74 13.51
C PRO A 235 0.85 -29.47 13.13
N VAL A 236 1.35 -28.30 13.53
CA VAL A 236 2.72 -27.85 13.26
C VAL A 236 3.28 -27.17 14.49
N THR A 237 4.58 -27.35 14.73
CA THR A 237 5.31 -26.60 15.74
C THR A 237 6.39 -25.80 15.02
N VAL A 238 6.40 -24.49 15.24
CA VAL A 238 7.39 -23.57 14.69
C VAL A 238 8.37 -23.14 15.77
N GLN A 239 9.62 -22.97 15.39
CA GLN A 239 10.69 -22.48 16.26
C GLN A 239 11.21 -21.16 15.70
N LEU A 240 11.15 -20.10 16.50
CA LEU A 240 11.70 -18.80 16.14
C LEU A 240 12.10 -18.03 17.40
N ASP A 241 13.26 -17.38 17.36
CA ASP A 241 13.74 -16.51 18.45
C ASP A 241 13.70 -17.17 19.85
N GLY A 242 14.10 -18.44 19.93
CA GLY A 242 14.07 -19.23 21.17
C GLY A 242 12.67 -19.63 21.66
N CYS A 243 11.61 -19.29 20.92
CA CYS A 243 10.23 -19.63 21.22
C CYS A 243 9.77 -20.85 20.40
N SER A 244 9.05 -21.75 21.07
CA SER A 244 8.37 -22.90 20.46
C SER A 244 6.87 -22.64 20.49
N ILE A 245 6.24 -22.53 19.31
CA ILE A 245 4.80 -22.27 19.19
C ILE A 245 4.16 -23.43 18.44
N THR A 246 3.12 -24.03 19.02
CA THR A 246 2.39 -25.14 18.40
C THR A 246 1.02 -24.66 17.94
N PHE A 247 0.74 -24.89 16.66
CA PHE A 247 -0.55 -24.64 16.04
C PHE A 247 -1.26 -25.97 15.78
N GLY A 248 -2.54 -26.03 16.11
CA GLY A 248 -3.39 -27.16 15.74
C GLY A 248 -3.64 -27.20 14.23
N GLN A 249 -4.28 -28.25 13.74
CA GLN A 249 -4.81 -28.26 12.38
C GLN A 249 -5.93 -27.22 12.23
N GLY A 250 -5.99 -26.52 11.10
CA GLY A 250 -7.01 -25.50 10.84
C GLY A 250 -6.78 -24.17 11.58
N THR A 251 -5.66 -24.01 12.28
CA THR A 251 -5.28 -22.71 12.84
C THR A 251 -4.98 -21.74 11.71
N TRP A 252 -5.64 -20.58 11.74
CA TRP A 252 -5.47 -19.54 10.74
C TRP A 252 -4.61 -18.40 11.28
N ILE A 253 -3.49 -18.13 10.61
CA ILE A 253 -2.61 -17.01 10.88
C ILE A 253 -2.97 -15.89 9.91
N LYS A 254 -3.56 -14.81 10.42
CA LYS A 254 -3.92 -13.64 9.61
C LYS A 254 -2.67 -12.89 9.17
N GLN A 255 -2.65 -12.34 7.96
CA GLN A 255 -1.50 -11.56 7.50
C GLN A 255 -1.87 -10.29 6.73
N LEU A 256 -2.98 -10.29 6.00
CA LEU A 256 -3.35 -9.17 5.15
C LEU A 256 -4.84 -8.87 5.30
N VAL A 257 -5.18 -7.59 5.27
CA VAL A 257 -6.57 -7.11 5.23
C VAL A 257 -6.73 -6.10 4.10
N SER A 258 -7.91 -6.03 3.52
CA SER A 258 -8.25 -5.04 2.49
C SER A 258 -9.71 -4.61 2.66
N GLY A 259 -9.91 -3.35 3.06
CA GLY A 259 -11.23 -2.79 3.30
C GLY A 259 -12.00 -2.47 2.02
N LYS A 260 -13.32 -2.46 2.13
CA LYS A 260 -14.27 -2.09 1.08
C LYS A 260 -15.15 -0.95 1.59
N TRP A 261 -14.88 0.26 1.14
CA TRP A 261 -15.41 1.49 1.72
C TRP A 261 -16.33 2.19 0.73
N THR A 262 -17.54 2.51 1.15
CA THR A 262 -18.41 3.38 0.35
C THR A 262 -18.01 4.84 0.55
N THR A 263 -18.49 5.73 -0.33
CA THR A 263 -18.34 7.18 -0.14
C THR A 263 -18.91 7.64 1.20
N ASP A 264 -19.99 7.04 1.68
CA ASP A 264 -20.57 7.36 2.99
C ASP A 264 -19.64 6.94 4.14
N ASP A 265 -19.01 5.77 4.05
CA ASP A 265 -18.02 5.32 5.04
C ASP A 265 -16.82 6.30 5.09
N VAL A 266 -16.33 6.73 3.92
CA VAL A 266 -15.23 7.70 3.81
C VAL A 266 -15.64 9.04 4.42
N ARG A 267 -16.87 9.51 4.14
CA ARG A 267 -17.39 10.76 4.71
C ARG A 267 -17.42 10.70 6.24
N GLU A 268 -17.94 9.62 6.82
CA GLU A 268 -18.00 9.44 8.28
C GLU A 268 -16.61 9.46 8.92
N VAL A 269 -15.63 8.77 8.32
CA VAL A 269 -14.23 8.78 8.80
C VAL A 269 -13.61 10.17 8.68
N ALA A 270 -13.81 10.85 7.55
CA ALA A 270 -13.30 12.20 7.31
C ALA A 270 -13.87 13.20 8.33
N GLU A 271 -15.19 13.23 8.53
CA GLU A 271 -15.88 14.10 9.48
C GLU A 271 -15.43 13.85 10.92
N SER A 272 -15.26 12.57 11.30
CA SER A 272 -14.74 12.18 12.61
C SER A 272 -13.29 12.64 12.84
N ALA A 273 -12.50 12.77 11.77
CA ALA A 273 -11.16 13.36 11.78
C ALA A 273 -11.18 14.89 11.58
N GLY A 274 -12.36 15.50 11.50
CA GLY A 274 -12.63 16.92 11.31
C GLY A 274 -12.45 17.45 9.89
N PHE A 275 -12.26 16.56 8.91
CA PHE A 275 -12.19 16.91 7.50
C PHE A 275 -13.60 16.96 6.89
N GLU A 276 -13.73 17.66 5.76
CA GLU A 276 -14.94 17.67 4.95
C GLU A 276 -14.65 16.96 3.63
N LEU A 277 -15.55 16.07 3.20
CA LEU A 277 -15.45 15.44 1.89
C LEU A 277 -15.88 16.43 0.80
N SER A 278 -14.92 17.02 0.09
CA SER A 278 -15.21 18.08 -0.89
C SER A 278 -15.69 17.58 -2.25
N ARG A 279 -15.13 16.48 -2.75
CA ARG A 279 -15.41 15.89 -4.07
C ARG A 279 -15.26 14.38 -4.02
N CYS A 280 -15.86 13.70 -4.99
CA CYS A 280 -15.78 12.26 -5.19
C CYS A 280 -15.79 12.01 -6.70
N TRP A 281 -14.87 11.20 -7.18
CA TRP A 281 -14.83 10.68 -8.55
C TRP A 281 -14.90 9.16 -8.47
N ALA A 282 -15.58 8.50 -9.40
CA ALA A 282 -15.76 7.05 -9.37
C ALA A 282 -15.57 6.46 -10.76
N ASP A 283 -15.22 5.17 -10.82
CA ASP A 283 -15.18 4.42 -12.08
C ASP A 283 -16.60 4.26 -12.64
N GLU A 284 -16.71 3.85 -13.92
CA GLU A 284 -18.03 3.64 -14.55
C GLU A 284 -18.93 2.67 -13.76
N THR A 285 -18.33 1.74 -13.02
CA THR A 285 -19.05 0.74 -12.22
C THR A 285 -19.39 1.19 -10.80
N GLY A 286 -18.92 2.36 -10.36
CA GLY A 286 -19.09 2.88 -9.00
C GLY A 286 -18.45 2.00 -7.91
N SER A 287 -17.55 1.10 -8.30
CA SER A 287 -16.91 0.11 -7.42
C SER A 287 -15.57 0.59 -6.88
N TYR A 288 -15.00 1.65 -7.45
CA TYR A 288 -13.80 2.32 -6.96
C TYR A 288 -14.00 3.83 -7.03
N GLY A 289 -13.40 4.58 -6.11
CA GLY A 289 -13.47 6.04 -6.10
C GLY A 289 -12.19 6.72 -5.63
N GLU A 290 -12.07 8.00 -5.98
CA GLU A 290 -11.04 8.96 -5.56
C GLU A 290 -11.68 10.20 -4.92
#